data_AF-A0A9P5Y270-F1
#
_entry.id   AF-A0A9P5Y270-F1
#
_cell.length_a   1.000
_cell.length_b   1.000
_cell.length_c   1.000
_cell.angle_alpha   90.00
_cell.angle_beta   90.00
_cell.angle_gamma   90.00
#
_symmetry.space_group_name_H-M   'P 1'
#
loop_
_entity.id
_entity.type
_entity.pdbx_description
1 polymer ?
#
loop_
_entity_poly.entity_id
_entity_poly.type
_entity_poly.pdbx_seq_one_letter_code
_entity_poly.pdbx_strand_id
1 'polypeptide(L)'
;MPGGRRNPLSVSRIVEAVQNVKSNAHDVASVTKSLTKAKLGEIPFVDIQIQFIGASGLPRMDVVGSADPYFVANVGDQISFVSTVISNSLKPVWNEVWRIKNVPADASLSVEVLDKDDGAPHDDYIGKFKTTISPGAKEAEIEGPLFRRDRGTFWLKIESTSSTFPHPLRFPYLFDGPIRFSRHFSPTVGLLTNLPSENDARLYSTWKMYLKGVPLFFGNTYQPWNTHYKAAQSIFQGPASIAVRSGIQAGHRMLYARTARNGFGVITDAADIQEILHGGRSTRPAGGGATAQTQYAHRIKPAVYTYIISADDDSFRFSETGAAFFVDFASKHALHSNCAPSVRYSGEFHPRPQGGWASFNDTIQDNQVAWELVIDNNSGTYAPDPAMLPRLKELFEYNFPGFGIVALDHGDGELERSREACRAYALEFRGVRREELQPHAGEGESTLLSAARAQVYHTNTRYMGSGKKTEVMEKMEDGRWKMGDGRWKMEDEDGRR
;
A
#
# COMPACT_ATOMS: atom_id res chain seq x y z
N MET A 1 11.36 44.36 -43.07
CA MET A 1 12.39 44.19 -42.02
C MET A 1 11.69 43.83 -40.71
N PRO A 2 12.32 43.02 -39.84
CA PRO A 2 11.74 41.83 -39.22
C PRO A 2 11.93 41.74 -37.70
N GLY A 3 11.52 40.60 -37.11
CA GLY A 3 12.13 40.02 -35.89
C GLY A 3 11.45 40.43 -34.57
N GLY A 4 11.19 39.54 -33.60
CA GLY A 4 11.75 38.21 -33.39
C GLY A 4 10.92 37.35 -32.43
N ARG A 5 11.28 36.07 -32.45
CA ARG A 5 10.68 34.87 -31.88
C ARG A 5 11.10 34.61 -30.43
N ARG A 6 10.30 33.74 -29.76
CA ARG A 6 10.62 32.73 -28.71
C ARG A 6 10.78 33.27 -27.27
N ASN A 7 10.18 32.65 -26.25
CA ASN A 7 10.10 31.21 -25.95
C ASN A 7 8.72 30.74 -25.41
N PRO A 8 8.25 29.52 -25.76
CA PRO A 8 7.11 28.87 -25.13
C PRO A 8 7.53 27.99 -23.94
N LEU A 9 6.67 27.97 -22.91
CA LEU A 9 6.38 26.90 -21.96
C LEU A 9 7.56 25.98 -21.58
N SER A 10 8.09 26.22 -20.37
CA SER A 10 9.26 25.56 -19.84
C SER A 10 9.09 24.04 -19.72
N VAL A 11 10.06 23.36 -20.31
CA VAL A 11 10.39 21.93 -20.17
C VAL A 11 10.54 21.48 -18.70
N SER A 12 10.60 22.41 -17.75
CA SER A 12 10.84 22.16 -16.33
C SER A 12 9.72 21.41 -15.59
N ARG A 13 8.45 21.52 -16.01
CA ARG A 13 7.33 20.88 -15.27
C ARG A 13 7.12 19.39 -15.55
N ILE A 14 7.65 18.87 -16.66
CA ILE A 14 7.61 17.42 -16.96
C ILE A 14 8.72 16.69 -16.22
N VAL A 15 9.84 17.36 -15.95
CA VAL A 15 10.98 16.80 -15.21
C VAL A 15 10.65 16.62 -13.72
N GLU A 16 9.85 17.51 -13.11
CA GLU A 16 9.48 17.42 -11.69
C GLU A 16 8.51 16.25 -11.38
N ALA A 17 7.60 15.91 -12.30
CA ALA A 17 6.73 14.74 -12.13
C ALA A 17 7.49 13.40 -12.21
N VAL A 18 8.74 13.42 -12.71
CA VAL A 18 9.60 12.25 -12.91
C VAL A 18 10.61 12.07 -11.76
N GLN A 19 10.81 13.09 -10.91
CA GLN A 19 11.80 13.03 -9.82
C GLN A 19 11.47 12.01 -8.71
N ASN A 20 10.25 11.46 -8.67
CA ASN A 20 9.84 10.43 -7.70
C ASN A 20 9.93 8.99 -8.21
N VAL A 21 10.30 8.76 -9.47
CA VAL A 21 10.51 7.40 -10.00
C VAL A 21 11.99 7.05 -9.88
N LYS A 22 12.32 5.97 -9.15
CA LYS A 22 13.64 5.34 -9.19
C LYS A 22 13.87 4.64 -10.55
N SER A 23 13.80 5.39 -11.65
CA SER A 23 14.06 4.88 -13.00
C SER A 23 15.43 5.35 -13.48
N ASN A 24 16.08 4.52 -14.30
CA ASN A 24 17.36 4.86 -14.92
C ASN A 24 17.16 6.06 -15.88
N ALA A 25 18.13 6.96 -15.98
CA ALA A 25 18.00 8.18 -16.82
C ALA A 25 17.67 7.89 -18.30
N HIS A 26 18.06 6.71 -18.78
CA HIS A 26 17.76 6.21 -20.12
C HIS A 26 16.26 5.94 -20.34
N ASP A 27 15.56 5.44 -19.32
CA ASP A 27 14.16 5.02 -19.42
C ASP A 27 13.25 6.24 -19.51
N VAL A 28 13.51 7.24 -18.66
CA VAL A 28 12.85 8.57 -18.68
C VAL A 28 12.94 9.23 -20.05
N ALA A 29 14.11 9.15 -20.70
CA ALA A 29 14.33 9.74 -22.01
C ALA A 29 13.49 9.05 -23.11
N SER A 30 13.36 7.71 -23.06
CA SER A 30 12.52 6.97 -24.01
C SER A 30 11.04 7.31 -23.87
N VAL A 31 10.53 7.37 -22.64
CA VAL A 31 9.12 7.70 -22.36
C VAL A 31 8.80 9.12 -22.79
N THR A 32 9.68 10.07 -22.46
CA THR A 32 9.53 11.47 -22.87
C THR A 32 9.50 11.59 -24.40
N LYS A 33 10.34 10.81 -25.10
CA LYS A 33 10.37 10.76 -26.56
C LYS A 33 9.08 10.18 -27.14
N SER A 34 8.57 9.06 -26.61
CA SER A 34 7.31 8.46 -27.07
C SER A 34 6.11 9.38 -26.80
N LEU A 35 6.01 9.99 -25.61
CA LEU A 35 4.99 10.99 -25.32
C LEU A 35 5.11 12.24 -26.20
N THR A 36 6.32 12.66 -26.56
CA THR A 36 6.55 13.80 -27.46
C THR A 36 6.13 13.49 -28.90
N LYS A 37 6.44 12.28 -29.40
CA LYS A 37 5.95 11.82 -30.71
C LYS A 37 4.44 11.70 -30.73
N ALA A 38 3.85 11.16 -29.67
CA ALA A 38 2.40 11.09 -29.51
C ALA A 38 1.77 12.50 -29.46
N LYS A 39 2.41 13.47 -28.80
CA LYS A 39 2.02 14.90 -28.84
C LYS A 39 2.07 15.49 -30.24
N LEU A 40 2.99 15.02 -31.09
CA LEU A 40 3.13 15.45 -32.47
C LEU A 40 2.15 14.73 -33.42
N GLY A 41 1.27 13.87 -32.89
CA GLY A 41 0.28 13.10 -33.67
C GLY A 41 0.87 11.91 -34.42
N GLU A 42 2.13 11.55 -34.16
CA GLU A 42 2.83 10.48 -34.88
C GLU A 42 2.50 9.07 -34.36
N ILE A 43 1.91 8.96 -33.16
CA ILE A 43 1.65 7.67 -32.49
C ILE A 43 0.23 7.69 -31.91
N PRO A 44 -0.63 6.71 -32.27
CA PRO A 44 -1.96 6.60 -31.69
C PRO A 44 -1.91 6.08 -30.25
N PHE A 45 -2.98 6.33 -29.50
CA PHE A 45 -3.19 5.76 -28.18
C PHE A 45 -4.15 4.57 -28.27
N VAL A 46 -3.92 3.59 -27.41
CA VAL A 46 -4.72 2.35 -27.33
C VAL A 46 -5.13 2.08 -25.88
N ASP A 47 -6.25 1.40 -25.73
CA ASP A 47 -6.63 0.74 -24.48
C ASP A 47 -6.21 -0.72 -24.59
N ILE A 48 -5.61 -1.27 -23.53
CA ILE A 48 -5.07 -2.62 -23.53
C ILE A 48 -5.61 -3.44 -22.35
N GLN A 49 -5.84 -4.72 -22.62
CA GLN A 49 -6.07 -5.75 -21.62
C GLN A 49 -4.98 -6.81 -21.75
N ILE A 50 -4.19 -6.99 -20.69
CA ILE A 50 -3.15 -8.01 -20.61
C ILE A 50 -3.64 -9.12 -19.68
N GLN A 51 -3.70 -10.35 -20.19
CA GLN A 51 -3.90 -11.55 -19.39
C GLN A 51 -2.55 -12.24 -19.20
N PHE A 52 -2.05 -12.28 -17.99
CA PHE A 52 -0.86 -13.02 -17.60
C PHE A 52 -1.27 -14.46 -17.27
N ILE A 53 -0.98 -15.40 -18.18
CA ILE A 53 -1.52 -16.75 -18.11
C ILE A 53 -0.74 -17.58 -17.10
N GLY A 54 0.56 -17.72 -17.31
CA GLY A 54 1.40 -18.60 -16.51
C GLY A 54 2.85 -18.64 -16.99
N ALA A 55 3.67 -19.39 -16.28
CA ALA A 55 5.03 -19.73 -16.70
C ALA A 55 5.30 -21.22 -16.50
N SER A 56 6.36 -21.73 -17.12
CA SER A 56 6.84 -23.09 -16.88
C SER A 56 8.35 -23.19 -17.02
N GLY A 57 8.94 -24.21 -16.39
CA GLY A 57 10.39 -24.45 -16.48
C GLY A 57 11.20 -23.50 -15.59
N LEU A 58 10.56 -22.91 -14.57
CA LEU A 58 11.26 -22.06 -13.62
C LEU A 58 12.32 -22.87 -12.86
N PRO A 59 13.47 -22.26 -12.52
CA PRO A 59 14.49 -22.91 -11.70
C PRO A 59 13.96 -23.14 -10.28
N ARG A 60 14.48 -24.17 -9.60
CA ARG A 60 14.37 -24.25 -8.14
C ARG A 60 15.27 -23.19 -7.52
N MET A 61 14.75 -22.54 -6.49
CA MET A 61 15.40 -21.43 -5.82
C MET A 61 15.52 -21.72 -4.30
N ASP A 62 14.57 -22.48 -3.74
CA ASP A 62 14.62 -22.97 -2.36
C ASP A 62 15.54 -24.19 -2.13
N VAL A 63 16.16 -24.25 -0.94
CA VAL A 63 16.95 -25.41 -0.46
C VAL A 63 16.07 -26.63 -0.19
N VAL A 64 14.83 -26.40 0.29
CA VAL A 64 13.82 -27.43 0.57
C VAL A 64 12.49 -26.96 -0.03
N GLY A 65 12.24 -27.27 -1.30
CA GLY A 65 11.05 -26.78 -2.00
C GLY A 65 11.30 -26.62 -3.49
N SER A 66 10.44 -25.85 -4.15
CA SER A 66 10.62 -25.46 -5.56
C SER A 66 10.93 -23.97 -5.68
N ALA A 67 9.90 -23.17 -5.93
CA ALA A 67 9.89 -21.72 -5.88
C ALA A 67 8.45 -21.29 -5.54
N ASP A 68 8.30 -20.13 -4.93
CA ASP A 68 7.08 -19.35 -4.71
C ASP A 68 7.03 -18.15 -5.70
N PRO A 69 6.87 -18.39 -7.03
CA PRO A 69 7.02 -17.34 -8.02
C PRO A 69 5.90 -16.30 -8.01
N TYR A 70 6.30 -15.05 -8.28
CA TYR A 70 5.44 -13.95 -8.67
C TYR A 70 6.12 -13.11 -9.76
N PHE A 71 5.39 -12.20 -10.38
CA PHE A 71 5.97 -11.28 -11.35
C PHE A 71 5.58 -9.82 -11.11
N VAL A 72 6.47 -8.92 -11.50
CA VAL A 72 6.26 -7.48 -11.63
C VAL A 72 6.23 -7.15 -13.11
N ALA A 73 5.08 -6.68 -13.59
CA ALA A 73 4.93 -6.18 -14.96
C ALA A 73 4.94 -4.65 -14.96
N ASN A 74 5.52 -4.06 -15.99
CA ASN A 74 5.55 -2.62 -16.17
C ASN A 74 5.26 -2.27 -17.64
N VAL A 75 4.39 -1.29 -17.86
CA VAL A 75 4.09 -0.75 -19.20
C VAL A 75 4.64 0.68 -19.30
N GLY A 76 5.58 0.85 -20.22
CA GLY A 76 6.19 2.14 -20.55
C GLY A 76 6.95 2.81 -19.40
N ASP A 77 7.39 2.07 -18.39
CA ASP A 77 8.04 2.58 -17.18
C ASP A 77 7.17 3.60 -16.40
N GLN A 78 5.85 3.60 -16.63
CA GLN A 78 4.90 4.54 -16.03
C GLN A 78 3.94 3.90 -15.06
N ILE A 79 3.50 2.67 -15.34
CA ILE A 79 2.54 1.96 -14.51
C ILE A 79 3.02 0.52 -14.31
N SER A 80 2.88 0.04 -13.08
CA SER A 80 3.27 -1.31 -12.70
C SER A 80 2.08 -2.13 -12.22
N PHE A 81 2.23 -3.43 -12.37
CA PHE A 81 1.31 -4.44 -11.90
C PHE A 81 2.14 -5.52 -11.23
N VAL A 82 1.61 -6.09 -10.16
CA VAL A 82 2.29 -7.19 -9.50
C VAL A 82 1.32 -8.30 -9.18
N SER A 83 1.73 -9.52 -9.49
CA SER A 83 0.88 -10.70 -9.35
C SER A 83 0.76 -11.19 -7.91
N THR A 84 -0.16 -12.13 -7.70
CA THR A 84 -0.11 -13.00 -6.53
C THR A 84 1.13 -13.88 -6.57
N VAL A 85 1.56 -14.31 -5.38
CA VAL A 85 2.56 -15.35 -5.19
C VAL A 85 1.86 -16.70 -5.34
N ILE A 86 2.42 -17.60 -6.15
CA ILE A 86 1.94 -18.97 -6.28
C ILE A 86 2.91 -19.88 -5.54
N SER A 87 2.48 -20.50 -4.45
CA SER A 87 3.37 -21.30 -3.62
C SER A 87 3.80 -22.61 -4.28
N ASN A 88 5.06 -22.96 -4.09
CA ASN A 88 5.71 -24.22 -4.42
C ASN A 88 5.39 -24.71 -5.84
N SER A 89 5.64 -23.87 -6.85
CA SER A 89 5.40 -24.20 -8.25
C SER A 89 6.49 -23.71 -9.19
N LEU A 90 7.01 -24.62 -10.01
CA LEU A 90 7.84 -24.29 -11.18
C LEU A 90 7.03 -24.10 -12.47
N LYS A 91 5.70 -24.22 -12.36
CA LYS A 91 4.73 -24.08 -13.45
C LYS A 91 3.55 -23.22 -12.98
N PRO A 92 3.78 -21.98 -12.51
CA PRO A 92 2.71 -21.17 -11.95
C PRO A 92 1.68 -20.80 -13.02
N VAL A 93 0.41 -20.83 -12.63
CA VAL A 93 -0.71 -20.34 -13.43
C VAL A 93 -1.34 -19.19 -12.65
N TRP A 94 -1.16 -17.97 -13.13
CA TRP A 94 -1.73 -16.78 -12.50
C TRP A 94 -3.13 -16.49 -13.05
N ASN A 95 -3.30 -16.56 -14.37
CA ASN A 95 -4.54 -16.16 -15.07
C ASN A 95 -5.08 -14.79 -14.64
N GLU A 96 -4.18 -13.85 -14.39
CA GLU A 96 -4.54 -12.53 -13.90
C GLU A 96 -4.69 -11.52 -15.04
N VAL A 97 -5.66 -10.64 -14.90
CA VAL A 97 -5.96 -9.61 -15.91
C VAL A 97 -5.53 -8.24 -15.42
N TRP A 98 -5.00 -7.42 -16.33
CA TRP A 98 -4.66 -6.02 -16.13
C TRP A 98 -5.19 -5.17 -17.28
N ARG A 99 -5.95 -4.12 -16.96
CA ARG A 99 -6.53 -3.18 -17.92
C ARG A 99 -5.93 -1.80 -17.73
N ILE A 100 -5.47 -1.23 -18.83
CA ILE A 100 -4.85 0.09 -18.87
C ILE A 100 -5.44 0.84 -20.06
N LYS A 101 -5.93 2.05 -19.81
CA LYS A 101 -6.43 2.94 -20.84
C LYS A 101 -5.36 3.92 -21.28
N ASN A 102 -5.51 4.39 -22.50
CA ASN A 102 -4.80 5.53 -23.03
C ASN A 102 -3.26 5.34 -22.97
N VAL A 103 -2.79 4.22 -23.51
CA VAL A 103 -1.37 3.87 -23.62
C VAL A 103 -0.84 4.22 -25.01
N PRO A 104 0.34 4.86 -25.15
CA PRO A 104 0.98 5.03 -26.46
C PRO A 104 1.20 3.66 -27.14
N ALA A 105 0.79 3.51 -28.40
CA ALA A 105 0.85 2.23 -29.10
C ALA A 105 2.26 1.63 -29.27
N ASP A 106 3.31 2.46 -29.14
CA ASP A 106 4.72 2.05 -29.18
C ASP A 106 5.30 1.66 -27.81
N ALA A 107 4.51 1.74 -26.74
CA ALA A 107 4.97 1.38 -25.41
C ALA A 107 5.40 -0.09 -25.34
N SER A 108 6.33 -0.37 -24.43
CA SER A 108 6.81 -1.72 -24.16
C SER A 108 6.27 -2.25 -22.84
N LEU A 109 6.04 -3.56 -22.80
CA LEU A 109 5.79 -4.34 -21.59
C LEU A 109 7.11 -4.98 -21.15
N SER A 110 7.58 -4.67 -19.94
CA SER A 110 8.64 -5.41 -19.25
C SER A 110 8.04 -6.25 -18.13
N VAL A 111 8.56 -7.45 -17.93
CA VAL A 111 8.12 -8.36 -16.86
C VAL A 111 9.34 -8.93 -16.18
N GLU A 112 9.39 -8.82 -14.86
CA GLU A 112 10.39 -9.44 -13.99
C GLU A 112 9.72 -10.53 -13.17
N VAL A 113 10.32 -11.71 -13.13
CA VAL A 113 9.86 -12.87 -12.36
C VAL A 113 10.80 -13.03 -11.17
N LEU A 114 10.21 -13.16 -9.99
CA LEU A 114 10.93 -13.28 -8.72
C LEU A 114 10.37 -14.46 -7.93
N ASP A 115 11.22 -15.00 -7.07
CA ASP A 115 10.87 -16.01 -6.09
C ASP A 115 10.67 -15.39 -4.71
N LYS A 116 9.60 -15.78 -4.02
CA LYS A 116 9.25 -15.21 -2.73
C LYS A 116 9.89 -15.97 -1.58
N ASP A 117 10.90 -15.35 -0.95
CA ASP A 117 11.56 -15.92 0.23
C ASP A 117 11.02 -15.33 1.53
N ASP A 118 10.14 -16.06 2.21
CA ASP A 118 9.62 -15.65 3.51
C ASP A 118 10.74 -15.64 4.56
N GLY A 119 11.14 -14.43 5.00
CA GLY A 119 12.18 -14.21 6.01
C GLY A 119 13.50 -13.65 5.47
N ALA A 120 13.66 -13.53 4.15
CA ALA A 120 14.76 -12.81 3.53
C ALA A 120 14.43 -11.30 3.37
N PRO A 121 15.45 -10.41 3.41
CA PRO A 121 15.23 -8.97 3.16
C PRO A 121 14.96 -8.66 1.68
N HIS A 122 15.31 -9.56 0.78
CA HIS A 122 15.14 -9.44 -0.66
C HIS A 122 14.67 -10.77 -1.23
N ASP A 123 13.75 -10.69 -2.19
CA ASP A 123 13.20 -11.82 -2.92
C ASP A 123 14.17 -12.22 -4.05
N ASP A 124 14.33 -13.52 -4.30
CA ASP A 124 15.31 -14.05 -5.24
C ASP A 124 14.91 -13.77 -6.70
N TYR A 125 15.82 -13.19 -7.48
CA TYR A 125 15.52 -12.85 -8.88
C TYR A 125 15.63 -14.08 -9.79
N ILE A 126 14.53 -14.42 -10.47
CA ILE A 126 14.50 -15.53 -11.43
C ILE A 126 14.98 -15.06 -12.81
N GLY A 127 14.34 -14.02 -13.35
CA GLY A 127 14.64 -13.52 -14.69
C GLY A 127 13.65 -12.47 -15.17
N LYS A 128 13.80 -12.01 -16.41
CA LYS A 128 12.91 -11.00 -17.01
C LYS A 128 12.74 -11.18 -18.50
N PHE A 129 11.77 -10.50 -19.07
CA PHE A 129 11.66 -10.33 -20.52
C PHE A 129 11.06 -8.97 -20.86
N LYS A 130 11.19 -8.57 -22.12
CA LYS A 130 10.57 -7.36 -22.66
C LYS A 130 9.89 -7.67 -23.99
N THR A 131 8.68 -7.15 -24.19
CA THR A 131 7.90 -7.32 -25.42
C THR A 131 7.11 -6.05 -25.75
N THR A 132 6.57 -5.96 -26.95
CA THR A 132 5.67 -4.86 -27.35
C THR A 132 4.28 -5.03 -26.72
N ILE A 133 3.45 -4.00 -26.72
CA ILE A 133 2.03 -4.12 -26.33
C ILE A 133 1.11 -4.51 -27.49
N SER A 134 1.66 -5.00 -28.62
CA SER A 134 0.85 -5.41 -29.77
C SER A 134 -0.11 -6.55 -29.40
N PRO A 135 -1.34 -6.57 -29.93
CA PRO A 135 -2.32 -7.60 -29.62
C PRO A 135 -1.87 -8.98 -30.08
N GLY A 136 -2.32 -10.03 -29.39
CA GLY A 136 -2.02 -11.42 -29.68
C GLY A 136 -1.59 -12.22 -28.45
N ALA A 137 -1.55 -13.54 -28.59
CA ALA A 137 -0.90 -14.43 -27.64
C ALA A 137 0.62 -14.33 -27.82
N LYS A 138 1.34 -14.28 -26.71
CA LYS A 138 2.80 -14.16 -26.68
C LYS A 138 3.39 -15.25 -25.81
N GLU A 139 4.45 -15.83 -26.33
CA GLU A 139 5.36 -16.73 -25.63
C GLU A 139 6.70 -16.01 -25.51
N ALA A 140 7.20 -15.86 -24.29
CA ALA A 140 8.45 -15.15 -24.01
C ALA A 140 9.39 -16.04 -23.20
N GLU A 141 10.65 -16.11 -23.63
CA GLU A 141 11.73 -16.72 -22.84
C GLU A 141 12.05 -15.80 -21.66
N ILE A 142 12.18 -16.39 -20.46
CA ILE A 142 12.55 -15.68 -19.24
C ILE A 142 14.07 -15.62 -19.18
N GLU A 143 14.63 -14.43 -19.38
CA GLU A 143 16.07 -14.21 -19.40
C GLU A 143 16.63 -14.09 -17.97
N GLY A 144 17.45 -15.04 -17.57
CA GLY A 144 18.17 -15.02 -16.31
C GLY A 144 19.38 -14.06 -16.29
N PRO A 145 19.98 -13.83 -15.10
CA PRO A 145 21.24 -13.11 -15.01
C PRO A 145 22.39 -13.93 -15.64
N LEU A 146 23.32 -13.24 -16.32
CA LEU A 146 24.58 -13.70 -16.97
C LEU A 146 24.88 -15.22 -16.95
N PHE A 147 25.16 -15.79 -18.13
CA PHE A 147 25.53 -17.20 -18.41
C PHE A 147 24.43 -18.27 -18.27
N ARG A 148 23.28 -17.97 -17.67
CA ARG A 148 22.10 -18.86 -17.68
C ARG A 148 20.90 -18.13 -18.32
N ARG A 149 20.81 -18.21 -19.65
CA ARG A 149 19.86 -17.42 -20.45
C ARG A 149 18.43 -17.87 -20.23
N ASP A 150 18.12 -19.15 -20.44
CA ASP A 150 16.76 -19.65 -20.31
C ASP A 150 16.43 -20.03 -18.85
N ARG A 151 15.46 -19.34 -18.25
CA ARG A 151 14.90 -19.62 -16.91
C ARG A 151 13.43 -20.03 -16.98
N GLY A 152 12.97 -20.48 -18.14
CA GLY A 152 11.61 -20.92 -18.39
C GLY A 152 10.90 -20.04 -19.40
N THR A 153 9.65 -20.41 -19.67
CA THR A 153 8.79 -19.77 -20.65
C THR A 153 7.61 -19.10 -19.95
N PHE A 154 7.27 -17.88 -20.36
CA PHE A 154 6.13 -17.11 -19.87
C PHE A 154 5.09 -16.93 -20.98
N TRP A 155 3.81 -17.13 -20.65
CA TRP A 155 2.69 -16.92 -21.58
C TRP A 155 1.79 -15.78 -21.14
N LEU A 156 1.43 -14.93 -22.09
CA LEU A 156 0.46 -13.86 -21.89
C LEU A 156 -0.35 -13.59 -23.16
N LYS A 157 -1.50 -12.97 -23.01
CA LYS A 157 -2.34 -12.53 -24.13
C LYS A 157 -2.61 -11.04 -23.99
N ILE A 158 -2.44 -10.29 -25.08
CA ILE A 158 -2.78 -8.86 -25.13
C ILE A 158 -3.95 -8.66 -26.09
N GLU A 159 -4.96 -7.95 -25.61
CA GLU A 159 -6.03 -7.38 -26.42
C GLU A 159 -5.84 -5.87 -26.45
N SER A 160 -6.07 -5.25 -27.62
CA SER A 160 -5.85 -3.82 -27.81
C SER A 160 -6.93 -3.23 -28.70
N THR A 161 -7.45 -2.08 -28.32
CA THR A 161 -8.41 -1.28 -29.09
C THR A 161 -7.93 0.16 -29.15
N SER A 162 -8.31 0.91 -30.19
CA SER A 162 -8.04 2.34 -30.23
C SER A 162 -8.65 3.05 -29.02
N SER A 163 -7.88 3.92 -28.37
CA SER A 163 -8.35 4.71 -27.23
C SER A 163 -9.40 5.71 -27.70
N THR A 164 -10.56 5.74 -27.05
CA THR A 164 -11.60 6.76 -27.27
C THR A 164 -11.45 7.93 -26.30
N PHE A 165 -10.33 8.02 -25.58
CA PHE A 165 -10.14 9.02 -24.54
C PHE A 165 -10.05 10.43 -25.15
N PRO A 166 -10.90 11.41 -24.76
CA PRO A 166 -10.99 12.72 -25.43
C PRO A 166 -9.70 13.55 -25.39
N HIS A 167 -8.83 13.28 -24.41
CA HIS A 167 -7.59 14.01 -24.17
C HIS A 167 -6.43 13.04 -23.95
N PRO A 168 -5.90 12.40 -25.01
CA PRO A 168 -4.94 11.30 -24.87
C PRO A 168 -3.63 11.69 -24.16
N LEU A 169 -3.31 12.97 -24.10
CA LEU A 169 -2.12 13.50 -23.45
C LEU A 169 -2.31 13.84 -21.96
N ARG A 170 -3.54 13.87 -21.47
CA ARG A 170 -3.83 14.35 -20.11
C ARG A 170 -3.62 13.27 -19.05
N PHE A 171 -3.92 12.02 -19.38
CA PHE A 171 -3.83 10.87 -18.47
C PHE A 171 -3.33 9.62 -19.21
N PRO A 172 -2.07 9.59 -19.66
CA PRO A 172 -1.52 8.39 -20.27
C PRO A 172 -1.36 7.29 -19.20
N TYR A 173 -1.44 6.02 -19.61
CA TYR A 173 -1.27 4.86 -18.71
C TYR A 173 -2.28 4.81 -17.55
N LEU A 174 -3.55 5.07 -17.84
CA LEU A 174 -4.59 5.13 -16.82
C LEU A 174 -5.02 3.72 -16.37
N PHE A 175 -4.91 3.43 -15.09
CA PHE A 175 -5.41 2.16 -14.54
C PHE A 175 -6.93 2.03 -14.68
N ASP A 176 -7.38 0.93 -15.30
CA ASP A 176 -8.79 0.64 -15.57
C ASP A 176 -9.26 -0.70 -14.96
N GLY A 177 -8.45 -1.25 -14.06
CA GLY A 177 -8.81 -2.41 -13.25
C GLY A 177 -8.25 -3.74 -13.77
N PRO A 178 -8.80 -4.88 -13.31
CA PRO A 178 -9.75 -5.00 -12.20
C PRO A 178 -9.23 -4.39 -10.88
N ILE A 179 -10.11 -3.97 -9.97
CA ILE A 179 -9.68 -3.45 -8.65
C ILE A 179 -9.22 -4.64 -7.84
N ARG A 180 -7.90 -4.84 -7.78
CA ARG A 180 -7.31 -5.90 -6.97
C ARG A 180 -7.05 -5.38 -5.58
N PHE A 181 -7.29 -6.23 -4.59
CA PHE A 181 -6.87 -5.97 -3.22
C PHE A 181 -5.91 -7.06 -2.75
N SER A 182 -4.97 -6.65 -1.91
CA SER A 182 -4.17 -7.53 -1.07
C SER A 182 -4.46 -7.20 0.39
N ARG A 183 -4.73 -8.25 1.16
CA ARG A 183 -4.84 -8.21 2.61
C ARG A 183 -3.56 -8.77 3.19
N HIS A 184 -2.87 -7.94 3.96
CA HIS A 184 -1.61 -8.31 4.55
C HIS A 184 -1.83 -8.79 5.99
N PHE A 185 -1.45 -10.04 6.22
CA PHE A 185 -1.39 -10.66 7.54
C PHE A 185 0.08 -10.84 7.88
N SER A 186 0.69 -9.88 8.54
CA SER A 186 2.12 -9.99 8.80
C SER A 186 2.36 -11.05 9.90
N PRO A 187 3.08 -12.16 9.61
CA PRO A 187 3.33 -13.22 10.59
C PRO A 187 4.16 -12.70 11.77
N THR A 188 5.01 -11.71 11.52
CA THR A 188 5.74 -11.00 12.56
C THR A 188 4.78 -10.29 13.51
N VAL A 189 3.69 -9.72 13.00
CA VAL A 189 2.62 -9.14 13.84
C VAL A 189 1.95 -10.22 14.67
N GLY A 190 1.61 -11.37 14.07
CA GLY A 190 1.06 -12.51 14.80
C GLY A 190 1.96 -13.03 15.92
N LEU A 191 3.27 -13.12 15.66
CA LEU A 191 4.29 -13.52 16.64
C LEU A 191 4.51 -12.46 17.74
N LEU A 192 4.50 -11.17 17.40
CA LEU A 192 4.69 -10.07 18.35
C LEU A 192 3.46 -9.83 19.24
N THR A 193 2.27 -10.07 18.72
CA THR A 193 0.99 -9.87 19.44
C THR A 193 0.57 -11.10 20.23
N ASN A 194 1.39 -12.17 20.22
CA ASN A 194 1.17 -13.43 20.93
C ASN A 194 -0.24 -14.00 20.68
N LEU A 195 -0.77 -13.81 19.47
CA LEU A 195 -2.13 -14.22 19.11
C LEU A 195 -2.14 -15.73 18.80
N PRO A 196 -3.02 -16.54 19.44
CA PRO A 196 -2.90 -18.00 19.38
C PRO A 196 -3.37 -18.65 18.07
N SER A 197 -3.98 -17.92 17.13
CA SER A 197 -4.59 -18.53 15.94
C SER A 197 -4.67 -17.60 14.70
N GLU A 198 -4.73 -18.22 13.51
CA GLU A 198 -4.91 -17.59 12.18
C GLU A 198 -6.11 -16.61 12.10
N ASN A 199 -7.08 -16.82 12.98
CA ASN A 199 -8.35 -16.12 13.05
C ASN A 199 -8.27 -14.78 13.80
N ASP A 200 -7.31 -14.63 14.72
CA ASP A 200 -7.10 -13.38 15.47
C ASP A 200 -6.24 -12.37 14.69
N ALA A 201 -5.56 -12.79 13.61
CA ALA A 201 -4.75 -11.93 12.73
C ALA A 201 -5.56 -10.84 12.00
N ARG A 202 -6.90 -10.92 12.04
CA ARG A 202 -7.79 -9.91 11.46
C ARG A 202 -7.83 -8.59 12.24
N LEU A 203 -7.52 -8.60 13.55
CA LEU A 203 -7.48 -7.40 14.38
C LEU A 203 -6.39 -6.40 13.96
N TYR A 204 -5.44 -6.84 13.12
CA TYR A 204 -4.28 -6.05 12.69
C TYR A 204 -4.06 -6.07 11.18
N SER A 205 -5.09 -6.41 10.41
CA SER A 205 -5.00 -6.44 8.95
C SER A 205 -4.83 -5.05 8.37
N THR A 206 -4.00 -4.97 7.32
CA THR A 206 -3.95 -3.81 6.44
C THR A 206 -4.38 -4.25 5.05
N TRP A 207 -5.06 -3.35 4.35
CA TRP A 207 -5.52 -3.57 3.00
C TRP A 207 -4.81 -2.61 2.07
N LYS A 208 -4.41 -3.12 0.91
CA LYS A 208 -3.94 -2.32 -0.21
C LYS A 208 -4.78 -2.69 -1.42
N MET A 209 -5.34 -1.70 -2.11
CA MET A 209 -6.04 -1.91 -3.38
C MET A 209 -5.76 -0.77 -4.35
N TYR A 210 -5.96 -1.02 -5.64
CA TYR A 210 -5.75 -0.01 -6.69
C TYR A 210 -7.10 0.50 -7.19
N LEU A 211 -7.36 1.79 -6.97
CA LEU A 211 -8.59 2.42 -7.45
C LEU A 211 -8.44 2.77 -8.94
N LYS A 212 -9.46 2.48 -9.72
CA LYS A 212 -9.58 2.88 -11.13
C LYS A 212 -9.66 4.39 -11.22
N GLY A 213 -8.91 4.94 -12.16
CA GLY A 213 -9.11 6.31 -12.60
C GLY A 213 -8.72 7.42 -11.61
N VAL A 214 -7.91 7.17 -10.57
CA VAL A 214 -7.52 8.20 -9.57
C VAL A 214 -7.10 9.54 -10.19
N PRO A 215 -6.26 9.59 -11.25
CA PRO A 215 -5.92 10.84 -11.92
C PRO A 215 -7.10 11.58 -12.57
N LEU A 216 -8.20 10.90 -12.92
CA LEU A 216 -9.39 11.55 -13.49
C LEU A 216 -10.08 12.48 -12.48
N PHE A 217 -10.07 12.10 -11.20
CA PHE A 217 -10.76 12.82 -10.13
C PHE A 217 -9.85 13.87 -9.47
N PHE A 218 -8.57 13.54 -9.27
CA PHE A 218 -7.63 14.43 -8.58
C PHE A 218 -6.66 15.16 -9.50
N GLY A 219 -6.57 14.79 -10.79
CA GLY A 219 -5.62 15.39 -11.71
C GLY A 219 -4.18 15.28 -11.21
N ASN A 220 -3.50 16.42 -11.13
CA ASN A 220 -2.15 16.56 -10.58
C ASN A 220 -2.16 17.18 -9.17
N THR A 221 -3.30 17.14 -8.48
CA THR A 221 -3.41 17.65 -7.11
C THR A 221 -2.85 16.62 -6.14
N TYR A 222 -2.01 17.09 -5.22
CA TYR A 222 -1.44 16.32 -4.13
C TYR A 222 -1.54 17.14 -2.84
N GLN A 223 -1.77 16.44 -1.73
CA GLN A 223 -1.91 17.01 -0.40
C GLN A 223 -0.57 16.86 0.33
N PRO A 224 0.20 17.94 0.56
CA PRO A 224 1.47 17.86 1.28
C PRO A 224 1.24 17.52 2.75
N TRP A 225 2.30 17.11 3.45
CA TRP A 225 2.23 16.96 4.89
C TRP A 225 1.94 18.31 5.59
N ASN A 226 1.21 18.25 6.69
CA ASN A 226 0.75 19.40 7.46
C ASN A 226 1.90 20.01 8.27
N THR A 227 2.41 21.15 7.81
CA THR A 227 3.50 21.89 8.45
C THR A 227 3.11 22.54 9.78
N HIS A 228 1.83 22.59 10.12
CA HIS A 228 1.32 23.16 11.37
C HIS A 228 1.01 22.11 12.44
N TYR A 229 1.21 20.82 12.14
CA TYR A 229 0.95 19.73 13.08
C TYR A 229 2.24 19.17 13.66
N LYS A 230 2.40 19.24 15.00
CA LYS A 230 3.64 18.84 15.70
C LYS A 230 4.07 17.40 15.41
N ALA A 231 3.13 16.44 15.33
CA ALA A 231 3.48 15.06 15.04
C ALA A 231 3.90 14.85 13.56
N ALA A 232 3.37 15.66 12.63
CA ALA A 232 3.89 15.65 11.25
C ALA A 232 5.27 16.31 11.18
N GLN A 233 5.49 17.42 11.90
CA GLN A 233 6.80 18.07 11.99
C GLN A 233 7.87 17.10 12.53
N SER A 234 7.58 16.29 13.56
CA SER A 234 8.58 15.32 14.07
C SER A 234 8.95 14.23 13.06
N ILE A 235 8.07 13.95 12.10
CA ILE A 235 8.29 12.98 11.02
C ILE A 235 9.03 13.62 9.83
N PHE A 236 8.72 14.86 9.46
CA PHE A 236 9.20 15.46 8.21
C PHE A 236 10.25 16.56 8.40
N GLN A 237 10.40 17.10 9.61
CA GLN A 237 11.22 18.28 9.88
C GLN A 237 12.21 18.06 11.02
N GLY A 238 13.42 18.60 10.86
CA GLY A 238 14.47 18.63 11.88
C GLY A 238 15.34 17.37 11.92
N PRO A 239 16.45 17.41 12.69
CA PRO A 239 17.46 16.35 12.69
C PRO A 239 16.96 14.98 13.17
N ALA A 240 16.05 14.95 14.14
CA ALA A 240 15.49 13.72 14.69
C ALA A 240 14.56 12.98 13.71
N SER A 241 14.07 13.67 12.67
CA SER A 241 13.08 13.14 11.73
C SER A 241 13.56 11.93 10.95
N ILE A 242 14.87 11.80 10.72
CA ILE A 242 15.45 10.64 10.01
C ILE A 242 15.21 9.34 10.79
N ALA A 243 15.46 9.36 12.10
CA ALA A 243 15.27 8.18 12.94
C ALA A 243 13.78 7.82 13.07
N VAL A 244 12.91 8.83 13.21
CA VAL A 244 11.46 8.66 13.23
C VAL A 244 10.98 8.03 11.92
N ARG A 245 11.33 8.59 10.76
CA ARG A 245 10.95 8.04 9.45
C ARG A 245 11.49 6.63 9.24
N SER A 246 12.74 6.36 9.63
CA SER A 246 13.33 5.03 9.46
C SER A 246 12.54 3.96 10.22
N GLY A 247 12.11 4.25 11.45
CA GLY A 247 11.23 3.36 12.21
C GLY A 247 9.86 3.20 11.55
N ILE A 248 9.26 4.30 11.08
CA ILE A 248 7.95 4.24 10.41
C ILE A 248 8.02 3.44 9.10
N GLN A 249 9.04 3.66 8.28
CA GLN A 249 9.26 2.96 7.03
C GLN A 249 9.57 1.48 7.24
N ALA A 250 10.27 1.12 8.32
CA ALA A 250 10.43 -0.28 8.72
C ALA A 250 9.07 -0.90 9.10
N GLY A 251 8.25 -0.19 9.89
CA GLY A 251 6.87 -0.60 10.17
C GLY A 251 6.03 -0.77 8.90
N HIS A 252 6.12 0.17 7.95
CA HIS A 252 5.46 0.10 6.65
C HIS A 252 5.85 -1.17 5.89
N ARG A 253 7.16 -1.45 5.80
CA ARG A 253 7.65 -2.66 5.13
C ARG A 253 7.14 -3.93 5.81
N MET A 254 7.08 -3.97 7.15
CA MET A 254 6.53 -5.11 7.88
C MET A 254 5.02 -5.29 7.65
N LEU A 255 4.27 -4.19 7.53
CA LEU A 255 2.81 -4.23 7.30
C LEU A 255 2.44 -4.65 5.89
N TYR A 256 3.14 -4.10 4.89
CA TYR A 256 2.90 -4.40 3.49
C TYR A 256 3.84 -5.46 2.94
N ALA A 257 4.55 -6.17 3.83
CA ALA A 257 5.35 -7.32 3.48
C ALA A 257 4.48 -8.31 2.70
N ARG A 258 5.04 -8.80 1.60
CA ARG A 258 4.45 -9.93 0.89
C ARG A 258 4.77 -11.18 1.68
N THR A 259 3.80 -12.06 1.78
CA THR A 259 3.99 -13.42 2.29
C THR A 259 3.09 -14.35 1.48
N ALA A 260 3.41 -15.64 1.43
CA ALA A 260 2.52 -16.64 0.86
C ALA A 260 1.13 -16.68 1.55
N ARG A 261 1.01 -16.05 2.73
CA ARG A 261 -0.21 -16.00 3.55
C ARG A 261 -1.08 -14.77 3.26
N ASN A 262 -0.68 -13.87 2.37
CA ASN A 262 -1.50 -12.72 2.04
C ASN A 262 -2.79 -13.16 1.34
N GLY A 263 -3.93 -12.60 1.77
CA GLY A 263 -5.19 -12.77 1.06
C GLY A 263 -5.22 -11.88 -0.17
N PHE A 264 -5.70 -12.39 -1.30
CA PHE A 264 -5.86 -11.60 -2.53
C PHE A 264 -7.26 -11.79 -3.08
N GLY A 265 -7.75 -10.75 -3.74
CA GLY A 265 -9.04 -10.81 -4.42
C GLY A 265 -9.23 -9.68 -5.41
N VAL A 266 -10.36 -9.71 -6.09
CA VAL A 266 -10.81 -8.70 -7.03
C VAL A 266 -12.15 -8.17 -6.55
N ILE A 267 -12.31 -6.86 -6.52
CA ILE A 267 -13.59 -6.21 -6.32
C ILE A 267 -14.29 -6.11 -7.68
N THR A 268 -15.40 -6.82 -7.79
CA THR A 268 -16.30 -6.86 -8.93
C THR A 268 -17.64 -6.20 -8.63
N ASP A 269 -18.13 -6.33 -7.39
CA ASP A 269 -19.39 -5.76 -6.94
C ASP A 269 -19.38 -5.33 -5.47
N ALA A 270 -20.55 -4.92 -4.95
CA ALA A 270 -20.71 -4.47 -3.58
C ALA A 270 -20.50 -5.59 -2.55
N ALA A 271 -20.78 -6.86 -2.88
CA ALA A 271 -20.61 -7.98 -1.95
C ALA A 271 -19.12 -8.21 -1.64
N ASP A 272 -18.23 -8.02 -2.62
CA ASP A 272 -16.79 -8.08 -2.41
C ASP A 272 -16.30 -7.02 -1.39
N ILE A 273 -16.89 -5.81 -1.44
CA ILE A 273 -16.62 -4.74 -0.46
C ILE A 273 -17.15 -5.09 0.92
N GLN A 274 -18.36 -5.68 1.01
CA GLN A 274 -18.90 -6.14 2.29
C GLN A 274 -17.98 -7.18 2.93
N GLU A 275 -17.49 -8.16 2.14
CA GLU A 275 -16.58 -9.18 2.63
C GLU A 275 -15.28 -8.59 3.20
N ILE A 276 -14.72 -7.57 2.54
CA ILE A 276 -13.54 -6.84 3.02
C ILE A 276 -13.78 -6.23 4.41
N LEU A 277 -15.00 -5.77 4.68
CA LEU A 277 -15.40 -5.10 5.92
C LEU A 277 -15.96 -6.05 6.99
N HIS A 278 -16.05 -7.36 6.73
CA HIS A 278 -16.55 -8.33 7.69
C HIS A 278 -15.59 -8.57 8.88
N GLY A 279 -16.15 -8.72 10.08
CA GLY A 279 -15.41 -8.86 11.35
C GLY A 279 -14.52 -10.10 11.47
N GLY A 280 -14.86 -11.20 10.78
CA GLY A 280 -14.09 -12.45 10.78
C GLY A 280 -14.33 -13.40 11.96
N ARG A 281 -14.02 -14.69 11.78
CA ARG A 281 -14.15 -15.72 12.84
C ARG A 281 -12.98 -15.55 13.81
N SER A 282 -13.21 -15.30 15.11
CA SER A 282 -12.15 -15.33 16.15
C SER A 282 -12.29 -16.62 16.96
N THR A 283 -11.26 -17.46 17.05
CA THR A 283 -11.31 -18.68 17.89
C THR A 283 -10.34 -18.58 19.05
N ARG A 284 -10.61 -17.70 20.02
CA ARG A 284 -9.99 -17.84 21.36
C ARG A 284 -10.54 -19.09 22.04
N PRO A 285 -9.71 -19.93 22.69
CA PRO A 285 -10.21 -21.03 23.52
C PRO A 285 -11.09 -20.45 24.64
N ALA A 286 -12.20 -21.12 24.89
CA ALA A 286 -13.21 -20.75 25.88
C ALA A 286 -12.64 -20.79 27.31
N GLY A 287 -11.99 -19.71 27.72
CA GLY A 287 -11.89 -19.29 29.11
C GLY A 287 -12.92 -18.19 29.35
N GLY A 288 -14.17 -18.57 29.63
CA GLY A 288 -15.24 -17.70 30.13
C GLY A 288 -15.52 -16.42 29.33
N GLY A 289 -16.19 -16.52 28.18
CA GLY A 289 -16.77 -15.35 27.48
C GLY A 289 -16.68 -15.35 25.94
N ALA A 290 -16.05 -16.35 25.32
CA ALA A 290 -15.66 -16.36 23.91
C ALA A 290 -16.77 -16.68 22.87
N THR A 291 -18.05 -16.40 23.14
CA THR A 291 -19.16 -16.71 22.20
C THR A 291 -19.55 -15.55 21.28
N ALA A 292 -19.30 -14.29 21.66
CA ALA A 292 -19.84 -13.13 20.94
C ALA A 292 -19.10 -12.75 19.65
N GLN A 293 -17.76 -12.84 19.60
CA GLN A 293 -16.98 -12.39 18.43
C GLN A 293 -17.01 -13.37 17.24
N THR A 294 -17.20 -14.68 17.46
CA THR A 294 -17.43 -15.64 16.36
C THR A 294 -18.78 -15.47 15.71
N GLN A 295 -19.80 -15.11 16.48
CA GLN A 295 -21.17 -14.98 16.01
C GLN A 295 -21.29 -13.94 14.89
N TYR A 296 -20.60 -12.81 15.01
CA TYR A 296 -20.69 -11.70 14.05
C TYR A 296 -19.58 -11.72 12.99
N ALA A 297 -18.87 -12.83 12.85
CA ALA A 297 -17.78 -12.99 11.90
C ALA A 297 -18.16 -12.72 10.42
N HIS A 298 -19.39 -13.06 10.09
CA HIS A 298 -19.98 -12.95 8.76
C HIS A 298 -20.67 -11.59 8.55
N ARG A 299 -20.54 -10.67 9.51
CA ARG A 299 -21.21 -9.38 9.52
C ARG A 299 -20.22 -8.26 9.28
N ILE A 300 -20.68 -7.19 8.63
CA ILE A 300 -19.92 -5.94 8.52
C ILE A 300 -19.57 -5.46 9.94
N LYS A 301 -18.29 -5.14 10.12
CA LYS A 301 -17.75 -4.70 11.38
C LYS A 301 -18.02 -3.19 11.54
N PRO A 302 -18.70 -2.76 12.62
CA PRO A 302 -18.80 -1.34 12.98
C PRO A 302 -17.43 -0.88 13.50
N ALA A 303 -16.57 -0.45 12.59
CA ALA A 303 -15.21 0.00 12.88
C ALA A 303 -14.88 1.25 12.06
N VAL A 304 -13.98 2.05 12.62
CA VAL A 304 -13.38 3.20 11.92
C VAL A 304 -12.06 2.74 11.33
N TYR A 305 -11.74 3.19 10.14
CA TYR A 305 -10.53 2.82 9.41
C TYR A 305 -9.78 4.07 9.01
N THR A 306 -8.46 4.08 9.23
CA THR A 306 -7.57 5.14 8.76
C THR A 306 -7.09 4.79 7.36
N TYR A 307 -7.13 5.74 6.42
CA TYR A 307 -6.74 5.49 5.03
C TYR A 307 -5.84 6.56 4.44
N ILE A 308 -5.10 6.17 3.39
CA ILE A 308 -4.47 7.07 2.42
C ILE A 308 -4.74 6.59 0.99
N ILE A 309 -4.74 7.53 0.05
CA ILE A 309 -4.57 7.27 -1.38
C ILE A 309 -3.15 7.72 -1.72
N SER A 310 -2.28 6.77 -2.07
CA SER A 310 -0.85 7.01 -2.22
C SER A 310 -0.56 7.94 -3.40
N ALA A 311 0.38 8.87 -3.23
CA ALA A 311 0.91 9.67 -4.33
C ALA A 311 1.85 8.87 -5.26
N ASP A 312 2.39 7.75 -4.79
CA ASP A 312 3.44 7.00 -5.50
C ASP A 312 2.85 6.02 -6.52
N ASP A 313 1.76 5.34 -6.16
CA ASP A 313 1.17 4.26 -6.97
C ASP A 313 -0.36 4.30 -7.03
N ASP A 314 -0.97 5.41 -6.62
CA ASP A 314 -2.43 5.64 -6.57
C ASP A 314 -3.21 4.56 -5.79
N SER A 315 -2.53 3.75 -4.96
CA SER A 315 -3.19 2.71 -4.18
C SER A 315 -3.93 3.29 -2.97
N PHE A 316 -5.14 2.78 -2.76
CA PHE A 316 -5.92 2.97 -1.54
C PHE A 316 -5.44 1.98 -0.48
N ARG A 317 -4.96 2.51 0.63
CA ARG A 317 -4.30 1.78 1.70
C ARG A 317 -4.97 2.12 3.01
N PHE A 318 -5.42 1.14 3.77
CA PHE A 318 -6.12 1.38 5.03
C PHE A 318 -5.94 0.28 6.05
N SER A 319 -6.25 0.62 7.30
CA SER A 319 -6.31 -0.29 8.44
C SER A 319 -7.29 0.22 9.48
N GLU A 320 -7.73 -0.64 10.39
CA GLU A 320 -8.63 -0.24 11.47
C GLU A 320 -7.98 0.80 12.40
N THR A 321 -8.70 1.89 12.64
CA THR A 321 -8.31 2.94 13.57
C THR A 321 -8.48 2.42 14.99
N GLY A 322 -7.40 2.46 15.75
CA GLY A 322 -7.45 2.07 17.16
C GLY A 322 -6.99 0.64 17.42
N ALA A 323 -6.36 -0.05 16.46
CA ALA A 323 -5.75 -1.33 16.78
C ALA A 323 -4.54 -1.16 17.72
N ALA A 324 -4.48 -1.93 18.82
CA ALA A 324 -3.40 -1.95 19.83
C ALA A 324 -2.00 -2.01 19.23
N PHE A 325 -1.87 -2.68 18.10
CA PHE A 325 -0.61 -2.83 17.39
C PHE A 325 0.00 -1.51 16.85
N PHE A 326 -0.82 -0.47 16.62
CA PHE A 326 -0.39 0.81 16.03
C PHE A 326 -0.23 1.95 17.03
N VAL A 327 -0.40 1.72 18.34
CA VAL A 327 -0.44 2.77 19.37
C VAL A 327 0.79 3.65 19.41
N ASP A 328 1.97 3.09 19.18
CA ASP A 328 3.24 3.81 19.29
C ASP A 328 3.60 4.59 18.03
N PHE A 329 2.78 4.52 16.97
CA PHE A 329 3.05 5.28 15.76
C PHE A 329 2.58 6.72 15.91
N ALA A 330 3.52 7.65 15.73
CA ALA A 330 3.24 9.09 15.70
C ALA A 330 2.20 9.47 14.62
N SER A 331 2.05 8.66 13.57
CA SER A 331 1.02 8.82 12.55
C SER A 331 0.76 7.52 11.79
N LYS A 332 -0.50 7.08 11.80
CA LYS A 332 -0.98 5.95 10.96
C LYS A 332 -1.03 6.33 9.48
N HIS A 333 -1.34 7.59 9.15
CA HIS A 333 -1.29 8.08 7.77
C HIS A 333 0.13 8.03 7.21
N ALA A 334 1.13 8.47 7.98
CA ALA A 334 2.54 8.39 7.60
C ALA A 334 3.00 6.92 7.46
N LEU A 335 2.51 6.05 8.33
CA LEU A 335 2.75 4.61 8.25
C LEU A 335 2.22 4.02 6.94
N HIS A 336 0.99 4.34 6.53
CA HIS A 336 0.44 3.85 5.26
C HIS A 336 1.09 4.47 4.02
N SER A 337 1.53 5.73 4.11
CA SER A 337 2.19 6.45 3.01
C SER A 337 3.69 6.17 2.92
N ASN A 338 4.26 5.33 3.80
CA ASN A 338 5.71 5.10 3.87
C ASN A 338 6.52 6.40 4.11
N CYS A 339 5.94 7.33 4.88
CA CYS A 339 6.45 8.68 5.08
C CYS A 339 6.62 9.47 3.76
N ALA A 340 5.71 9.29 2.79
CA ALA A 340 5.70 10.16 1.61
C ALA A 340 5.41 11.61 2.03
N PRO A 341 6.09 12.61 1.43
CA PRO A 341 5.88 14.02 1.75
C PRO A 341 4.50 14.53 1.31
N SER A 342 3.80 13.79 0.47
CA SER A 342 2.44 14.08 0.04
C SER A 342 1.65 12.80 -0.23
N VAL A 343 0.33 12.93 -0.31
CA VAL A 343 -0.64 11.90 -0.70
C VAL A 343 -1.60 12.45 -1.75
N ARG A 344 -2.34 11.60 -2.48
CA ARG A 344 -3.49 12.07 -3.27
C ARG A 344 -4.60 12.57 -2.35
N TYR A 345 -4.90 11.79 -1.32
CA TYR A 345 -5.87 12.11 -0.27
C TYR A 345 -5.65 11.22 0.96
N SER A 346 -6.25 11.57 2.10
CA SER A 346 -6.18 10.77 3.32
C SER A 346 -7.24 11.17 4.34
N GLY A 347 -7.64 10.25 5.20
CA GLY A 347 -8.59 10.55 6.27
C GLY A 347 -8.93 9.29 7.07
N GLU A 348 -10.17 9.24 7.52
CA GLU A 348 -10.82 8.09 8.12
C GLU A 348 -12.10 7.73 7.35
N PHE A 349 -12.56 6.49 7.51
CA PHE A 349 -13.87 6.08 7.02
C PHE A 349 -14.49 5.01 7.92
N HIS A 350 -15.80 4.85 7.86
CA HIS A 350 -16.52 3.75 8.51
C HIS A 350 -17.77 3.34 7.73
N PRO A 351 -18.13 2.05 7.73
CA PRO A 351 -19.43 1.64 7.22
C PRO A 351 -20.55 2.05 8.18
N ARG A 352 -21.71 2.36 7.63
CA ARG A 352 -22.96 2.48 8.38
C ARG A 352 -24.14 2.00 7.53
N PRO A 353 -25.23 1.51 8.14
CA PRO A 353 -26.51 1.38 7.44
C PRO A 353 -27.02 2.78 7.05
N GLN A 354 -27.66 2.90 5.89
CA GLN A 354 -28.33 4.12 5.46
C GLN A 354 -29.35 4.56 6.53
N GLY A 355 -29.33 5.84 6.88
CA GLY A 355 -30.11 6.39 8.00
C GLY A 355 -29.48 6.19 9.39
N GLY A 356 -28.31 5.53 9.48
CA GLY A 356 -27.52 5.39 10.69
C GLY A 356 -27.90 4.19 11.55
N TRP A 357 -27.05 3.93 12.56
CA TRP A 357 -27.13 2.73 13.42
C TRP A 357 -28.40 2.66 14.29
N ALA A 358 -29.06 3.79 14.57
CA ALA A 358 -30.24 3.84 15.43
C ALA A 358 -31.44 3.04 14.88
N SER A 359 -31.55 2.91 13.55
CA SER A 359 -32.64 2.20 12.88
C SER A 359 -32.23 0.77 12.46
N PHE A 360 -31.04 0.34 12.83
CA PHE A 360 -30.48 -0.95 12.42
C PHE A 360 -30.44 -1.93 13.60
N ASN A 361 -30.56 -3.22 13.28
CA ASN A 361 -30.28 -4.29 14.22
C ASN A 361 -29.82 -5.54 13.47
N ASP A 362 -29.16 -6.44 14.20
CA ASP A 362 -28.53 -7.63 13.65
C ASP A 362 -29.50 -8.73 13.17
N THR A 363 -30.81 -8.57 13.27
CA THR A 363 -31.76 -9.51 12.65
C THR A 363 -31.85 -9.34 11.13
N ILE A 364 -31.50 -8.17 10.61
CA ILE A 364 -31.47 -7.86 9.17
C ILE A 364 -30.17 -8.42 8.59
N GLN A 365 -30.23 -9.18 7.50
CA GLN A 365 -29.04 -9.71 6.83
C GLN A 365 -28.29 -8.59 6.09
N ASP A 366 -26.96 -8.66 6.02
CA ASP A 366 -26.16 -7.55 5.46
C ASP A 366 -26.45 -7.29 3.97
N ASN A 367 -26.88 -8.30 3.21
CA ASN A 367 -27.31 -8.14 1.83
C ASN A 367 -28.68 -7.43 1.67
N GLN A 368 -29.45 -7.27 2.75
CA GLN A 368 -30.72 -6.55 2.79
C GLN A 368 -30.56 -5.11 3.30
N VAL A 369 -29.36 -4.74 3.75
CA VAL A 369 -29.06 -3.41 4.27
C VAL A 369 -28.49 -2.56 3.15
N ALA A 370 -29.06 -1.37 2.97
CA ALA A 370 -28.43 -0.33 2.16
C ALA A 370 -27.22 0.22 2.92
N TRP A 371 -26.02 -0.29 2.64
CA TRP A 371 -24.80 0.16 3.30
C TRP A 371 -24.23 1.44 2.68
N GLU A 372 -23.68 2.29 3.53
CA GLU A 372 -22.96 3.51 3.19
C GLU A 372 -21.54 3.48 3.76
N LEU A 373 -20.55 3.96 2.99
CA LEU A 373 -19.23 4.34 3.50
C LEU A 373 -19.25 5.83 3.78
N VAL A 374 -19.13 6.18 5.06
CA VAL A 374 -18.83 7.55 5.46
C VAL A 374 -17.32 7.72 5.39
N ILE A 375 -16.85 8.61 4.52
CA ILE A 375 -15.43 8.90 4.30
C ILE A 375 -15.14 10.37 4.55
N ASP A 376 -14.01 10.69 5.14
CA ASP A 376 -13.66 12.06 5.52
C ASP A 376 -12.23 12.46 5.11
N ASN A 377 -11.86 13.69 5.46
CA ASN A 377 -10.52 14.27 5.34
C ASN A 377 -9.77 14.36 6.69
N ASN A 378 -10.16 13.57 7.69
CA ASN A 378 -9.59 13.60 9.05
C ASN A 378 -8.17 13.00 9.08
N SER A 379 -7.18 13.84 8.78
CA SER A 379 -5.76 13.46 8.80
C SER A 379 -4.94 14.60 9.38
N GLY A 380 -4.48 14.44 10.62
CA GLY A 380 -3.54 15.41 11.20
C GLY A 380 -2.23 15.52 10.40
N THR A 381 -1.85 14.46 9.69
CA THR A 381 -0.57 14.37 8.97
C THR A 381 -0.57 15.10 7.64
N TYR A 382 -1.67 15.09 6.91
CA TYR A 382 -1.77 15.69 5.56
C TYR A 382 -2.84 16.78 5.45
N ALA A 383 -3.78 16.83 6.41
CA ALA A 383 -4.91 17.76 6.47
C ALA A 383 -5.51 18.12 5.09
N PRO A 384 -6.03 17.15 4.33
CA PRO A 384 -6.47 17.40 2.98
C PRO A 384 -7.56 18.46 2.86
N ASP A 385 -7.49 19.23 1.76
CA ASP A 385 -8.46 20.28 1.47
C ASP A 385 -9.91 19.73 1.42
N PRO A 386 -10.84 20.27 2.24
CA PRO A 386 -12.25 19.88 2.19
C PRO A 386 -12.93 20.15 0.86
N ALA A 387 -12.44 21.11 0.05
CA ALA A 387 -12.99 21.38 -1.28
C ALA A 387 -12.86 20.18 -2.24
N MET A 388 -12.02 19.19 -1.90
CA MET A 388 -11.82 17.97 -2.67
C MET A 388 -12.77 16.82 -2.28
N LEU A 389 -13.55 16.95 -1.19
CA LEU A 389 -14.49 15.91 -0.74
C LEU A 389 -15.49 15.47 -1.83
N PRO A 390 -16.05 16.37 -2.67
CA PRO A 390 -16.90 15.94 -3.79
C PRO A 390 -16.15 15.04 -4.79
N ARG A 391 -14.87 15.31 -5.07
CA ARG A 391 -14.04 14.49 -5.97
C ARG A 391 -13.70 13.14 -5.35
N LEU A 392 -13.46 13.12 -4.05
CA LEU A 392 -13.28 11.88 -3.30
C LEU A 392 -14.55 11.01 -3.37
N LYS A 393 -15.73 11.61 -3.15
CA LYS A 393 -17.02 10.92 -3.28
C LYS A 393 -17.19 10.32 -4.67
N GLU A 394 -17.00 11.12 -5.72
CA GLU A 394 -17.08 10.67 -7.11
C GLU A 394 -16.12 9.49 -7.40
N LEU A 395 -14.88 9.54 -6.88
CA LEU A 395 -13.90 8.46 -7.03
C LEU A 395 -14.39 7.15 -6.40
N PHE A 396 -14.92 7.20 -5.19
CA PHE A 396 -15.40 6.01 -4.49
C PHE A 396 -16.69 5.46 -5.11
N GLU A 397 -17.61 6.32 -5.54
CA GLU A 397 -18.82 5.90 -6.28
C GLU A 397 -18.47 5.21 -7.60
N TYR A 398 -17.45 5.70 -8.30
CA TYR A 398 -16.95 5.09 -9.52
C TYR A 398 -16.32 3.70 -9.28
N ASN A 399 -15.66 3.51 -8.14
CA ASN A 399 -14.94 2.28 -7.83
C ASN A 399 -15.78 1.23 -7.10
N PHE A 400 -16.78 1.64 -6.31
CA PHE A 400 -17.60 0.77 -5.47
C PHE A 400 -19.09 0.89 -5.84
N PRO A 401 -19.48 0.51 -7.06
CA PRO A 401 -20.87 0.58 -7.48
C PRO A 401 -21.75 -0.29 -6.57
N GLY A 402 -22.90 0.24 -6.14
CA GLY A 402 -23.83 -0.44 -5.24
C GLY A 402 -23.57 -0.22 -3.75
N PHE A 403 -22.51 0.53 -3.38
CA PHE A 403 -22.30 1.01 -2.02
C PHE A 403 -22.57 2.52 -1.96
N GLY A 404 -23.37 2.98 -1.00
CA GLY A 404 -23.58 4.43 -0.82
C GLY A 404 -22.30 5.09 -0.34
N ILE A 405 -21.95 6.28 -0.86
CA ILE A 405 -20.77 7.02 -0.41
C ILE A 405 -21.21 8.35 0.20
N VAL A 406 -20.77 8.66 1.41
CA VAL A 406 -21.03 9.93 2.08
C VAL A 406 -19.69 10.55 2.43
N ALA A 407 -19.36 11.69 1.82
CA ALA A 407 -18.12 12.41 2.11
C ALA A 407 -18.41 13.59 3.03
N LEU A 408 -17.79 13.61 4.21
CA LEU A 408 -17.99 14.65 5.22
C LEU A 408 -16.66 15.33 5.57
N ASP A 409 -16.72 16.62 5.90
CA ASP A 409 -15.56 17.32 6.43
C ASP A 409 -15.28 16.90 7.89
N HIS A 410 -14.01 16.91 8.28
CA HIS A 410 -13.59 16.54 9.62
C HIS A 410 -14.17 17.47 10.71
N GLY A 411 -14.56 18.70 10.35
CA GLY A 411 -15.23 19.66 11.21
C GLY A 411 -16.76 19.54 11.21
N ASP A 412 -17.34 18.62 10.44
CA ASP A 412 -18.78 18.40 10.39
C ASP A 412 -19.28 17.63 11.61
N GLY A 413 -20.23 18.21 12.35
CA GLY A 413 -20.84 17.56 13.50
C GLY A 413 -21.61 16.27 13.15
N GLU A 414 -22.05 16.08 11.90
CA GLU A 414 -22.61 14.80 11.45
C GLU A 414 -21.56 13.68 11.45
N LEU A 415 -20.33 13.98 11.04
CA LEU A 415 -19.25 12.99 11.03
C LEU A 415 -18.99 12.49 12.45
N GLU A 416 -18.90 13.41 13.41
CA GLU A 416 -18.71 13.08 14.82
C GLU A 416 -19.83 12.19 15.35
N ARG A 417 -21.10 12.58 15.14
CA ARG A 417 -22.27 11.76 15.54
C ARG A 417 -22.25 10.38 14.89
N SER A 418 -21.94 10.30 13.60
CA SER A 418 -21.90 9.05 12.83
C SER A 418 -20.81 8.11 13.36
N ARG A 419 -19.63 8.65 13.67
CA ARG A 419 -18.50 7.92 14.24
C ARG A 419 -18.79 7.42 15.66
N GLU A 420 -19.39 8.25 16.49
CA GLU A 420 -19.81 7.88 17.85
C GLU A 420 -20.88 6.79 17.85
N ALA A 421 -21.88 6.91 16.97
CA ALA A 421 -22.91 5.88 16.80
C ALA A 421 -22.31 4.53 16.35
N CYS A 422 -21.35 4.56 15.44
CA CYS A 422 -20.60 3.36 15.02
C CYS A 422 -19.90 2.69 16.21
N ARG A 423 -19.17 3.48 17.01
CA ARG A 423 -18.48 2.98 18.22
C ARG A 423 -19.46 2.46 19.28
N ALA A 424 -20.55 3.17 19.52
CA ALA A 424 -21.57 2.77 20.47
C ALA A 424 -22.20 1.43 20.08
N TYR A 425 -22.57 1.27 18.80
CA TYR A 425 -23.13 0.02 18.30
C TYR A 425 -22.13 -1.14 18.43
N ALA A 426 -20.84 -0.89 18.14
CA ALA A 426 -19.78 -1.88 18.29
C ALA A 426 -19.67 -2.40 19.75
N LEU A 427 -19.70 -1.48 20.73
CA LEU A 427 -19.61 -1.79 22.15
C LEU A 427 -20.85 -2.53 22.67
N GLU A 428 -22.04 -2.09 22.27
CA GLU A 428 -23.30 -2.58 22.81
C GLU A 428 -23.72 -3.91 22.20
N PHE A 429 -23.60 -4.06 20.87
CA PHE A 429 -24.19 -5.19 20.15
C PHE A 429 -23.18 -6.16 19.54
N ARG A 430 -21.93 -5.73 19.30
CA ARG A 430 -20.93 -6.55 18.60
C ARG A 430 -19.80 -7.08 19.48
N GLY A 431 -19.93 -6.95 20.81
CA GLY A 431 -18.98 -7.52 21.76
C GLY A 431 -17.58 -6.92 21.65
N VAL A 432 -17.44 -5.72 21.08
CA VAL A 432 -16.19 -4.97 21.06
C VAL A 432 -15.95 -4.39 22.46
N ARG A 433 -14.75 -4.55 23.00
CA ARG A 433 -14.41 -4.03 24.32
C ARG A 433 -13.94 -2.57 24.22
N ARG A 434 -14.11 -1.78 25.28
CA ARG A 434 -13.70 -0.35 25.29
C ARG A 434 -12.21 -0.18 25.01
N GLU A 435 -11.41 -1.11 25.51
CA GLU A 435 -9.95 -1.14 25.35
C GLU A 435 -9.54 -1.44 23.89
N GLU A 436 -10.42 -2.06 23.09
CA GLU A 436 -10.19 -2.30 21.66
C GLU A 436 -10.45 -1.05 20.80
N LEU A 437 -11.28 -0.10 21.29
CA LEU A 437 -11.53 1.18 20.63
C LEU A 437 -10.54 2.28 21.07
N GLN A 438 -9.99 2.14 22.27
CA GLN A 438 -8.96 3.01 22.84
C GLN A 438 -7.73 2.16 23.14
N PRO A 439 -6.90 1.90 22.14
CA PRO A 439 -5.79 1.00 22.32
C PRO A 439 -4.72 1.60 23.22
N HIS A 440 -4.23 0.77 24.13
CA HIS A 440 -3.06 1.03 24.97
C HIS A 440 -2.16 -0.21 24.91
N ALA A 441 -0.84 -0.04 24.84
CA ALA A 441 0.08 -1.16 25.01
C ALA A 441 0.12 -1.55 26.49
N GLY A 442 -0.18 -2.81 26.80
CA GLY A 442 -0.01 -3.35 28.15
C GLY A 442 1.47 -3.45 28.55
N GLU A 443 1.74 -3.55 29.85
CA GLU A 443 3.09 -3.74 30.37
C GLU A 443 3.69 -5.07 29.84
N GLY A 444 4.72 -4.99 29.00
CA GLY A 444 5.36 -6.14 28.35
C GLY A 444 4.83 -6.51 26.95
N GLU A 445 3.83 -5.82 26.41
CA GLU A 445 3.35 -6.04 25.03
C GLU A 445 4.28 -5.39 23.99
N SER A 446 4.58 -6.11 22.90
CA SER A 446 5.42 -5.60 21.81
C SER A 446 4.59 -4.91 20.73
N THR A 447 4.89 -3.64 20.44
CA THR A 447 4.25 -2.87 19.37
C THR A 447 4.94 -3.04 18.02
N LEU A 448 4.29 -2.60 16.93
CA LEU A 448 4.94 -2.63 15.62
C LEU A 448 6.23 -1.78 15.60
N LEU A 449 6.27 -0.67 16.33
CA LEU A 449 7.40 0.25 16.29
C LEU A 449 8.59 -0.32 17.05
N SER A 450 8.37 -1.00 18.17
CA SER A 450 9.43 -1.67 18.92
C SER A 450 10.09 -2.77 18.07
N ALA A 451 9.29 -3.57 17.37
CA ALA A 451 9.78 -4.60 16.47
C ALA A 451 10.50 -4.03 15.23
N ALA A 452 9.94 -2.99 14.62
CA ALA A 452 10.55 -2.30 13.48
C ALA A 452 11.93 -1.72 13.86
N ARG A 453 12.05 -1.12 15.06
CA ARG A 453 13.32 -0.65 15.60
C ARG A 453 14.30 -1.81 15.79
N ALA A 454 13.89 -2.90 16.42
CA ALA A 454 14.74 -4.08 16.62
C ALA A 454 15.31 -4.63 15.29
N GLN A 455 14.50 -4.68 14.23
CA GLN A 455 14.95 -5.10 12.90
C GLN A 455 15.99 -4.13 12.31
N VAL A 456 15.76 -2.82 12.39
CA VAL A 456 16.72 -1.81 11.91
C VAL A 456 18.06 -1.93 12.64
N TYR A 457 18.04 -2.14 13.96
CA TYR A 457 19.27 -2.36 14.75
C TYR A 457 20.04 -3.59 14.27
N HIS A 458 19.38 -4.73 14.05
CA HIS A 458 20.01 -5.96 13.56
C HIS A 458 20.59 -5.81 12.15
N THR A 459 19.88 -5.10 11.28
CA THR A 459 20.34 -4.88 9.89
C THR A 459 21.62 -4.04 9.88
N ASN A 460 21.66 -2.96 10.68
CA ASN A 460 22.84 -2.10 10.80
C ASN A 460 24.05 -2.84 11.42
N THR A 461 23.84 -3.73 12.38
CA THR A 461 24.93 -4.55 12.94
C THR A 461 25.50 -5.54 11.93
N ARG A 462 24.65 -6.11 11.06
CA ARG A 462 25.07 -7.04 10.00
C ARG A 462 25.88 -6.34 8.90
N TYR A 463 25.49 -5.13 8.50
CA TYR A 463 26.25 -4.31 7.54
C TYR A 463 27.59 -3.82 8.10
N MET A 464 27.72 -3.62 9.42
CA MET A 464 29.00 -3.31 10.07
C MET A 464 29.93 -4.53 10.21
N GLY A 465 29.44 -5.75 9.97
CA GLY A 465 30.22 -6.99 10.01
C GLY A 465 31.18 -7.18 8.83
N SER A 466 31.03 -6.43 7.73
CA SER A 466 31.95 -6.44 6.60
C SER A 466 32.96 -5.30 6.69
N GLY A 467 33.93 -5.43 7.59
CA GLY A 467 35.22 -4.77 7.48
C GLY A 467 35.28 -3.27 7.84
N LYS A 468 34.91 -2.91 9.07
CA LYS A 468 35.57 -1.86 9.89
C LYS A 468 34.98 -1.91 11.31
N LYS A 469 35.80 -2.19 12.33
CA LYS A 469 35.40 -2.00 13.73
C LYS A 469 35.20 -0.52 13.99
N THR A 470 33.95 -0.06 13.98
CA THR A 470 33.57 1.21 14.61
C THR A 470 33.07 0.91 16.02
N GLU A 471 33.73 1.50 17.01
CA GLU A 471 33.38 1.38 18.43
C GLU A 471 32.00 2.03 18.66
N VAL A 472 31.07 1.28 19.25
CA VAL A 472 29.70 1.73 19.53
C VAL A 472 29.67 2.30 20.95
N MET A 473 29.21 3.54 21.09
CA MET A 473 28.97 4.22 22.38
C MET A 473 27.48 4.30 22.67
N GLU A 474 27.09 3.99 23.90
CA GLU A 474 25.71 4.04 24.38
C GLU A 474 25.58 5.16 25.42
N LYS A 475 24.55 6.01 25.29
CA LYS A 475 24.26 7.10 26.24
C LYS A 475 23.24 6.63 27.27
N MET A 476 23.60 6.70 28.54
CA MET A 476 22.72 6.32 29.65
C MET A 476 21.80 7.49 30.04
N GLU A 477 20.68 7.18 30.71
CA GLU A 477 19.67 8.16 31.17
C GLU A 477 20.24 9.23 32.11
N ASP A 478 21.37 8.95 32.78
CA ASP A 478 22.09 9.88 33.65
C ASP A 478 23.10 10.79 32.93
N GLY A 479 23.17 10.71 31.59
CA GLY A 479 24.03 11.55 30.77
C GLY A 479 25.45 11.01 30.51
N ARG A 480 25.84 9.87 31.10
CA ARG A 480 27.16 9.26 30.89
C ARG A 480 27.18 8.32 29.67
N TRP A 481 28.37 8.13 29.09
CA TRP A 481 28.59 7.27 27.94
C TRP A 481 29.32 5.99 28.32
N LYS A 482 28.88 4.85 27.79
CA LYS A 482 29.49 3.54 28.02
C LYS A 482 29.87 2.90 26.68
N MET A 483 31.07 2.31 26.63
CA MET A 483 31.53 1.54 25.47
C MET A 483 30.88 0.15 25.46
N GLY A 484 30.62 -0.38 24.27
CA GLY A 484 29.99 -1.69 24.08
C GLY A 484 30.73 -2.89 24.67
N ASP A 485 31.97 -2.72 25.16
CA ASP A 485 32.76 -3.77 25.83
C ASP A 485 32.68 -3.72 27.38
N GLY A 486 31.89 -2.79 27.94
CA GLY A 486 31.68 -2.68 29.38
C GLY A 486 32.66 -1.75 30.11
N ARG A 487 33.64 -1.14 29.43
CA ARG A 487 34.56 -0.16 30.04
C ARG A 487 33.99 1.26 30.06
N TRP A 488 34.28 1.97 31.15
CA TRP A 488 33.91 3.37 31.34
C TRP A 488 35.04 4.30 30.88
N LYS A 489 34.69 5.41 30.23
CA LYS A 489 35.62 6.50 29.94
C LYS A 489 35.08 7.74 30.66
N MET A 490 35.82 8.25 31.64
CA MET A 490 35.54 9.58 32.20
C MET A 490 36.26 10.59 31.32
N GLU A 491 35.51 11.54 30.75
CA GLU A 491 36.07 12.74 30.15
C GLU A 491 35.61 13.92 31.02
N ASP A 492 36.58 14.65 31.58
CA ASP A 492 36.33 15.89 32.31
C ASP A 492 36.01 17.01 31.31
N GLU A 493 35.31 18.06 31.76
CA GLU A 493 34.67 19.11 30.94
C GLU A 493 35.60 19.87 29.96
N ASP A 494 36.92 19.70 30.04
CA ASP A 494 37.92 20.38 29.20
C ASP A 494 38.58 19.51 28.11
N GLY A 495 38.07 18.31 27.84
CA GLY A 495 38.35 17.59 26.59
C GLY A 495 39.83 17.23 26.33
N ARG A 496 40.54 16.69 27.34
CA ARG A 496 41.80 15.96 27.13
C ARG A 496 41.66 14.52 27.58
N ARG A 497 42.24 13.63 26.76
CA ARG A 497 42.09 12.17 26.83
C ARG A 497 42.64 11.54 28.09
#